data_AF-A0AA95I112-F1
#
_entry.id   AF-A0AA95I112-F1
#
_cell.length_a   1.000
_cell.length_b   1.000
_cell.length_c   1.000
_cell.angle_alpha   90.00
_cell.angle_beta   90.00
_cell.angle_gamma   90.00
#
_symmetry.space_group_name_H-M   'P 1'
#
loop_
_entity.id
_entity.type
_entity.pdbx_description
1 polymer ?
#
loop_
_entity_poly.entity_id
_entity_poly.type
_entity_poly.pdbx_seq_one_letter_code
_entity_poly.pdbx_strand_id
1 'polypeptide(L)'
;MASSDVEIDDVFLRTSDDCIAIYGTRWDYRGGTSRVKVRNSVLWADVAHPIMIGTHGDYEKEGDTIEDIVFENLDILEHHEPQENDWGAMAINAGDKNTVRNVRYSGGA
;
A
#
# COMPACT_ATOMS: atom_id res chain seq x y z
N MET A 1 8.04 -4.92 -13.89
CA MET A 1 7.12 -4.11 -13.07
C MET A 1 5.81 -4.87 -13.03
N ALA A 2 5.29 -5.16 -11.83
CA ALA A 2 3.98 -5.78 -11.67
C ALA A 2 2.86 -4.76 -11.93
N SER A 3 2.98 -3.56 -11.34
CA SER A 3 2.03 -2.46 -11.52
C SER A 3 2.75 -1.14 -11.78
N SER A 4 2.23 -0.30 -12.67
CA SER A 4 2.69 1.07 -12.80
C SER A 4 1.63 2.00 -13.35
N ASP A 5 1.77 3.30 -13.05
CA ASP A 5 0.87 4.35 -13.56
C ASP A 5 -0.59 4.12 -13.14
N VAL A 6 -0.77 3.87 -11.84
CA VAL A 6 -2.08 3.59 -11.25
C VAL A 6 -2.62 4.85 -10.57
N GLU A 7 -3.88 5.17 -10.86
CA GLU A 7 -4.59 6.28 -10.24
C GLU A 7 -5.89 5.79 -9.62
N ILE A 8 -6.08 6.10 -8.34
CA ILE A 8 -7.29 5.85 -7.55
C ILE A 8 -7.73 7.21 -7.03
N ASP A 9 -8.93 7.65 -7.41
CA ASP A 9 -9.44 9.00 -7.15
C ASP A 9 -10.95 8.94 -6.89
N ASP A 10 -11.41 9.67 -5.85
CA ASP A 10 -12.82 9.82 -5.49
C ASP A 10 -13.54 8.49 -5.22
N VAL A 11 -12.97 7.68 -4.32
CA VAL A 11 -13.56 6.39 -3.92
C VAL A 11 -13.89 6.31 -2.43
N PHE A 12 -14.91 5.52 -2.11
CA PHE A 12 -15.15 4.99 -0.78
C PHE A 12 -14.84 3.49 -0.78
N LEU A 13 -13.87 3.05 0.02
CA LEU A 13 -13.51 1.65 0.17
C LEU A 13 -13.84 1.19 1.58
N ARG A 14 -14.72 0.19 1.67
CA ARG A 14 -14.93 -0.61 2.89
C ARG A 14 -14.60 -2.06 2.59
N THR A 15 -13.60 -2.58 3.27
CA THR A 15 -13.07 -3.92 3.00
C THR A 15 -12.85 -4.69 4.29
N SER A 16 -12.83 -6.03 4.19
CA SER A 16 -12.58 -6.93 5.33
C SER A 16 -11.10 -7.27 5.52
N ASP A 17 -10.21 -6.61 4.79
CA ASP A 17 -8.76 -6.79 4.77
C ASP A 17 -8.13 -5.46 4.30
N ASP A 18 -6.94 -5.45 3.72
CA ASP A 18 -6.29 -4.24 3.21
C ASP A 18 -7.18 -3.45 2.21
N CYS A 19 -7.47 -2.16 2.48
CA CYS A 19 -8.21 -1.32 1.53
C CYS A 19 -7.35 -1.01 0.29
N ILE A 20 -6.10 -0.59 0.51
CA ILE A 20 -5.11 -0.36 -0.55
C ILE A 20 -3.86 -1.16 -0.25
N ALA A 21 -3.57 -2.15 -1.10
CA ALA A 21 -2.36 -2.96 -1.03
C ALA A 21 -1.42 -2.65 -2.20
N ILE A 22 -0.18 -2.27 -1.90
CA ILE A 22 0.87 -1.97 -2.89
C ILE A 22 2.02 -2.95 -2.71
N TYR A 23 2.07 -3.95 -3.59
CA TYR A 23 3.03 -5.05 -3.53
C TYR A 23 4.03 -5.01 -4.69
N GLY A 24 5.14 -5.75 -4.55
CA GLY A 24 6.03 -6.09 -5.65
C GLY A 24 5.58 -7.38 -6.33
N THR A 25 6.54 -8.27 -6.60
CA THR A 25 6.27 -9.59 -7.16
C THR A 25 5.30 -10.39 -6.27
N ARG A 26 4.28 -10.99 -6.90
CA ARG A 26 3.46 -12.03 -6.29
C ARG A 26 3.03 -13.07 -7.31
N TRP A 27 3.35 -14.34 -7.03
CA TRP A 27 3.06 -15.48 -7.91
C TRP A 27 3.61 -15.27 -9.34
N ASP A 28 2.73 -15.22 -10.34
CA ASP A 28 3.09 -15.04 -11.74
C ASP A 28 3.24 -13.56 -12.13
N TYR A 29 2.88 -12.63 -11.25
CA TYR A 29 3.02 -11.19 -11.44
C TYR A 29 4.39 -10.75 -10.93
N ARG A 30 5.31 -10.47 -11.85
CA ARG A 30 6.75 -10.27 -11.54
C ARG A 30 7.18 -8.80 -11.72
N GLY A 31 7.93 -8.32 -10.73
CA GLY A 31 8.58 -7.01 -10.71
C GLY A 31 7.96 -6.03 -9.72
N GLY A 32 8.65 -4.91 -9.51
CA GLY A 32 8.22 -3.85 -8.60
C GLY A 32 6.98 -3.06 -9.02
N THR A 33 6.58 -2.13 -8.16
CA THR A 33 5.43 -1.25 -8.35
C THR A 33 5.85 0.21 -8.30
N SER A 34 5.38 1.04 -9.23
CA SER A 34 5.77 2.45 -9.25
C SER A 34 4.68 3.42 -9.71
N ARG A 35 4.76 4.69 -9.30
CA ARG A 35 3.88 5.77 -9.78
C ARG A 35 2.41 5.45 -9.49
N VAL A 36 2.12 5.18 -8.22
CA VAL A 36 0.76 4.96 -7.72
C VAL A 36 0.30 6.24 -7.02
N LYS A 37 -0.90 6.71 -7.36
CA LYS A 37 -1.53 7.86 -6.72
C LYS A 37 -2.91 7.45 -6.19
N VAL A 38 -3.14 7.67 -4.91
CA VAL A 38 -4.44 7.49 -4.25
C VAL A 38 -4.85 8.83 -3.68
N ARG A 39 -5.98 9.37 -4.12
CA ARG A 39 -6.39 10.73 -3.75
C ARG A 39 -7.89 10.90 -3.53
N ASN A 40 -8.25 11.89 -2.72
CA ASN A 40 -9.64 12.31 -2.48
C ASN A 40 -10.56 11.15 -2.09
N SER A 41 -10.10 10.27 -1.21
CA SER A 41 -10.78 9.00 -0.96
C SER A 41 -10.98 8.74 0.52
N VAL A 42 -11.99 7.93 0.82
CA VAL A 42 -12.37 7.55 2.18
C VAL A 42 -12.16 6.05 2.36
N LEU A 43 -11.41 5.65 3.39
CA LEU A 43 -11.03 4.26 3.65
C LEU A 43 -11.60 3.78 4.99
N TRP A 44 -12.17 2.57 5.00
CA TRP A 44 -12.66 1.87 6.18
C TRP A 44 -12.22 0.41 6.11
N ALA A 45 -11.21 0.05 6.89
CA ALA A 45 -10.78 -1.35 7.03
C ALA A 45 -11.53 -1.98 8.22
N ASP A 46 -12.45 -2.91 7.94
CA ASP A 46 -13.16 -3.66 9.01
C ASP A 46 -12.18 -4.56 9.79
N VAL A 47 -11.11 -5.02 9.13
CA VAL A 47 -9.94 -5.75 9.66
C VAL A 47 -8.71 -5.31 8.85
N ALA A 48 -7.50 -5.41 9.43
CA ALA A 48 -6.22 -5.11 8.78
C ALA A 48 -6.01 -3.61 8.45
N HIS A 49 -5.44 -3.30 7.29
CA HIS A 49 -4.86 -1.98 7.01
C HIS A 49 -5.72 -1.13 6.06
N PRO A 50 -5.87 0.18 6.30
CA PRO A 50 -6.33 1.10 5.26
C PRO A 50 -5.31 1.17 4.11
N ILE A 51 -4.02 1.20 4.45
CA ILE A 51 -2.93 1.26 3.48
C ILE A 51 -1.82 0.29 3.90
N MET A 52 -1.47 -0.62 2.99
CA MET A 52 -0.36 -1.57 3.15
C MET A 52 0.62 -1.46 1.97
N ILE A 53 1.91 -1.29 2.27
CA ILE A 53 2.98 -1.25 1.27
C ILE A 53 4.02 -2.31 1.58
N GLY A 54 4.30 -3.17 0.60
CA GLY A 54 5.34 -4.20 0.68
C GLY A 54 4.80 -5.59 1.03
N THR A 55 5.39 -6.27 2.01
CA THR A 55 5.24 -7.71 2.30
C THR A 55 5.73 -8.63 1.18
N HIS A 56 5.17 -8.48 -0.02
CA HIS A 56 5.41 -9.37 -1.15
C HIS A 56 6.42 -8.77 -2.13
N GLY A 57 7.42 -9.59 -2.49
CA GLY A 57 8.50 -9.24 -3.42
C GLY A 57 9.25 -10.46 -3.95
N ASP A 58 10.22 -10.25 -4.84
CA ASP A 58 11.05 -11.32 -5.40
C ASP A 58 12.13 -11.79 -4.41
N TYR A 59 11.70 -12.45 -3.32
CA TYR A 59 12.57 -12.93 -2.24
C TYR A 59 13.64 -13.93 -2.72
N GLU A 60 13.36 -14.64 -3.84
CA GLU A 60 14.29 -15.57 -4.49
C GLU A 60 15.48 -14.85 -5.12
N LYS A 61 15.34 -13.55 -5.41
CA LYS A 61 16.40 -12.68 -5.93
C LYS A 61 16.76 -11.59 -4.90
N GLU A 62 16.87 -10.33 -5.35
CA GLU A 62 17.25 -9.17 -4.55
C GLU A 62 16.03 -8.36 -4.07
N GLY A 63 14.83 -8.95 -4.11
CA GLY A 63 13.57 -8.25 -3.88
C GLY A 63 13.18 -7.33 -5.04
N ASP A 64 12.09 -6.58 -4.84
CA ASP A 64 11.61 -5.60 -5.79
C ASP A 64 11.74 -4.16 -5.27
N THR A 65 11.72 -3.20 -6.18
CA THR A 65 11.60 -1.78 -5.83
C THR A 65 10.13 -1.36 -5.89
N ILE A 66 9.61 -0.81 -4.79
CA ILE A 66 8.31 -0.15 -4.71
C ILE A 66 8.57 1.35 -4.51
N GLU A 67 8.20 2.18 -5.49
CA GLU A 67 8.61 3.59 -5.48
C GLU A 67 7.61 4.59 -6.07
N ASP A 68 7.78 5.85 -5.70
CA ASP A 68 6.98 6.98 -6.21
C ASP A 68 5.49 6.78 -5.94
N ILE A 69 5.15 6.66 -4.65
CA ILE A 69 3.79 6.42 -4.16
C ILE A 69 3.28 7.68 -3.48
N VAL A 70 2.08 8.13 -3.86
CA VAL A 70 1.45 9.32 -3.28
C VAL A 70 0.06 8.98 -2.75
N PHE A 71 -0.15 9.28 -1.48
CA PHE A 71 -1.46 9.33 -0.83
C PHE A 71 -1.79 10.79 -0.53
N GLU A 72 -2.91 11.29 -1.06
CA GLU A 72 -3.29 12.70 -0.95
C GLU A 72 -4.76 12.90 -0.59
N ASN A 73 -5.04 13.66 0.47
CA ASN A 73 -6.41 13.99 0.86
C ASN A 73 -7.26 12.72 1.10
N LEU A 74 -6.83 11.91 2.08
CA LEU A 74 -7.53 10.68 2.47
C LEU A 74 -8.15 10.82 3.87
N ASP A 75 -9.40 10.41 3.99
CA ASP A 75 -10.08 10.23 5.27
C ASP A 75 -10.08 8.74 5.64
N ILE A 76 -9.38 8.39 6.70
CA ILE A 76 -9.32 7.01 7.21
C ILE A 76 -10.24 6.92 8.42
N LEU A 77 -11.36 6.24 8.26
CA LEU A 77 -12.42 6.21 9.26
C LEU A 77 -12.19 5.14 10.34
N GLU A 78 -11.60 4.01 9.97
CA GLU A 78 -11.36 2.89 10.88
C GLU A 78 -10.21 2.01 10.37
N HIS A 79 -9.49 1.39 11.31
CA HIS A 79 -8.61 0.25 11.06
C HIS A 79 -8.57 -0.70 12.27
N HIS A 80 -8.52 -2.00 12.00
CA HIS A 80 -8.49 -3.01 13.04
C HIS A 80 -7.45 -4.09 12.74
N GLU A 81 -6.18 -3.69 12.90
CA GLU A 81 -5.01 -4.56 12.78
C GLU A 81 -4.61 -5.05 14.17
N PRO A 82 -4.59 -6.37 14.48
CA PRO A 82 -4.18 -6.87 15.79
C PRO A 82 -2.66 -6.98 15.97
N GLN A 83 -1.87 -7.04 14.89
CA GLN A 83 -0.43 -7.28 14.97
C GLN A 83 0.34 -5.99 15.22
N GLU A 84 1.00 -5.91 16.39
CA GLU A 84 1.69 -4.71 16.87
C GLU A 84 2.72 -4.14 15.88
N ASN A 85 3.39 -5.01 15.10
CA ASN A 85 4.43 -4.60 14.17
C ASN A 85 3.89 -3.97 12.87
N ASP A 86 2.61 -4.17 12.56
CA ASP A 86 1.96 -3.65 11.35
C ASP A 86 0.84 -2.65 11.71
N TRP A 87 0.80 -2.18 12.97
CA TRP A 87 -0.16 -1.16 13.40
C TRP A 87 -0.02 0.18 12.69
N GLY A 88 -1.17 0.80 12.45
CA GLY A 88 -1.30 2.18 11.99
C GLY A 88 -2.27 2.32 10.82
N ALA A 89 -2.62 3.56 10.50
CA ALA A 89 -3.43 3.89 9.33
C ALA A 89 -2.69 3.61 8.00
N MET A 90 -1.36 3.53 8.06
CA MET A 90 -0.48 3.14 6.97
C MET A 90 0.66 2.27 7.51
N ALA A 91 0.81 1.07 6.96
CA ALA A 91 1.92 0.16 7.27
C ALA A 91 2.86 0.04 6.06
N ILE A 92 4.16 0.04 6.34
CA ILE A 92 5.21 -0.20 5.34
C ILE A 92 6.07 -1.34 5.84
N ASN A 93 5.93 -2.50 5.20
CA ASN A 93 6.69 -3.70 5.51
C ASN A 93 7.60 -4.03 4.32
N ALA A 94 8.88 -3.66 4.40
CA ALA A 94 9.86 -3.97 3.36
C ALA A 94 10.34 -5.44 3.40
N GLY A 95 9.42 -6.38 3.60
CA GLY A 95 9.63 -7.83 3.51
C GLY A 95 10.09 -8.28 2.12
N ASP A 96 10.51 -9.53 1.98
CA ASP A 96 10.98 -10.11 0.71
C ASP A 96 12.15 -9.36 0.05
N LYS A 97 13.02 -8.75 0.87
CA LYS A 97 14.16 -7.93 0.45
C LYS A 97 13.77 -6.66 -0.33
N ASN A 98 12.50 -6.26 -0.26
CA ASN A 98 12.02 -5.11 -1.00
C ASN A 98 12.75 -3.82 -0.61
N THR A 99 12.90 -2.93 -1.59
CA THR A 99 13.24 -1.52 -1.35
C THR A 99 11.98 -0.69 -1.52
N VAL A 100 11.52 -0.04 -0.45
CA VAL A 100 10.43 0.94 -0.50
C VAL A 100 11.02 2.34 -0.39
N ARG A 101 10.76 3.22 -1.37
CA ARG A 101 11.30 4.59 -1.38
C ARG A 101 10.34 5.60 -2.03
N ASN A 102 10.53 6.88 -1.74
CA ASN A 102 9.71 7.97 -2.30
C ASN A 102 8.20 7.80 -2.05
N VAL A 103 7.84 7.47 -0.81
CA VAL A 103 6.45 7.41 -0.36
C VAL A 103 6.08 8.75 0.27
N ARG A 104 4.99 9.36 -0.19
CA ARG A 104 4.46 10.61 0.34
C ARG A 104 3.02 10.43 0.79
N TYR A 105 2.74 10.86 2.00
CA TYR A 105 1.38 11.08 2.50
C TYR A 105 1.21 12.58 2.74
N SER A 106 0.17 13.21 2.19
CA SER A 106 -0.09 14.64 2.43
C SER A 106 -1.56 15.01 2.32
N GLY A 107 -2.05 15.84 3.23
CA GLY A 107 -3.46 16.27 3.22
C GLY A 107 -4.40 15.18 3.75
N GLY A 108 -5.29 15.61 4.62
CA GLY A 108 -6.23 14.82 5.42
C GLY A 108 -6.67 15.70 6.59
N ALA A 109 -7.94 15.58 7.01
CA ALA A 109 -8.46 16.26 8.19
C ALA A 109 -8.29 15.38 9.45
#